data_AF-A0A1Q8QKL3-F1
#
_entry.id   AF-A0A1Q8QKL3-F1
#
_cell.length_a   1.000
_cell.length_b   1.000
_cell.length_c   1.000
_cell.angle_alpha   90.00
_cell.angle_beta   90.00
_cell.angle_gamma   90.00
#
_symmetry.space_group_name_H-M   'P 1'
#
loop_
_entity.id
_entity.type
_entity.pdbx_description
1 polymer ?
#
loop_
_entity_poly.entity_id
_entity_poly.type
_entity_poly.pdbx_seq_one_letter_code
_entity_poly.pdbx_strand_id
1 'polypeptide(L)' 'MATDEEARRDIFWYIECFHNRKRRHQALGNMTPEAFEQMYYKDLAAH' A
#
# COMPACT_ATOMS: atom_id res chain seq x y z
N MET A 1 -0.95 17.47 24.15
CA MET A 1 -2.13 16.63 23.89
C MET A 1 -2.19 16.46 22.39
N ALA A 2 -2.20 15.22 21.89
CA ALA A 2 -2.45 15.01 20.46
C ALA A 2 -3.90 15.43 20.17
N THR A 3 -4.13 16.15 19.09
CA THR A 3 -5.49 16.51 18.65
C THR A 3 -6.14 15.33 17.93
N ASP A 4 -7.47 15.29 17.89
CA ASP A 4 -8.19 14.27 17.14
C ASP A 4 -7.84 14.27 15.65
N GLU A 5 -7.40 15.40 15.10
CA GLU A 5 -6.92 15.51 13.72
C GLU A 5 -5.54 14.85 13.54
N GLU A 6 -4.62 15.08 14.48
CA GLU A 6 -3.30 14.44 14.49
C GLU A 6 -3.44 12.92 14.58
N ALA A 7 -4.30 12.41 15.47
CA ALA A 7 -4.54 10.98 15.59
C ALA A 7 -5.11 10.35 14.31
N ARG A 8 -6.06 11.03 13.63
CA ARG A 8 -6.59 10.57 12.34
C ARG A 8 -5.52 10.54 11.25
N ARG A 9 -4.67 11.57 11.21
CA ARG A 9 -3.56 11.65 10.25
C ARG A 9 -2.57 10.51 10.47
N ASP A 10 -2.21 10.23 11.71
CA ASP A 10 -1.26 9.17 12.05
C ASP A 10 -1.82 7.79 11.65
N ILE A 11 -3.10 7.53 11.94
CA ILE A 11 -3.77 6.29 11.54
C ILE A 11 -3.82 6.16 10.01
N PHE A 12 -4.21 7.22 9.30
CA PHE A 12 -4.25 7.22 7.84
C PHE A 12 -2.88 6.91 7.25
N TRP A 13 -1.84 7.60 7.75
CA TRP A 13 -0.47 7.38 7.30
C TRP A 13 0.01 5.95 7.56
N TYR A 14 -0.32 5.39 8.73
CA TYR A 14 0.00 3.99 9.03
C TYR A 14 -0.71 3.01 8.07
N ILE A 15 -1.99 3.23 7.81
CA ILE A 15 -2.78 2.37 6.92
C ILE A 15 -2.18 2.39 5.51
N GLU A 16 -1.91 3.58 4.97
CA GLU A 16 -1.37 3.72 3.61
C GLU A 16 0.06 3.20 3.48
N CYS A 17 0.95 3.67 4.37
CA CYS A 17 2.38 3.40 4.22
C CYS A 17 2.81 2.03 4.72
N PHE A 18 2.05 1.35 5.60
CA PHE A 18 2.46 0.05 6.14
C PHE A 18 1.43 -1.05 5.97
N HIS A 19 0.16 -0.78 6.29
CA HIS A 19 -0.86 -1.81 6.29
C HIS A 19 -1.20 -2.24 4.85
N ASN A 20 -1.59 -1.29 4.01
CA ASN A 20 -2.03 -1.54 2.64
C ASN A 20 -0.90 -2.14 1.79
N ARG A 21 0.36 -1.70 1.96
CA ARG A 21 1.53 -2.30 1.27
C ARG A 21 1.69 -3.80 1.50
N LYS A 22 1.30 -4.31 2.67
CA LYS A 22 1.44 -5.73 3.05
C LYS A 22 0.16 -6.54 2.89
N ARG A 23 -0.98 -5.87 2.71
CA ARG A 23 -2.28 -6.53 2.58
C ARG A 23 -2.37 -7.20 1.21
N ARG A 24 -2.80 -8.46 1.20
CA ARG A 24 -3.11 -9.17 -0.06
C ARG A 24 -4.52 -8.80 -0.51
N HIS A 25 -4.65 -8.52 -1.81
CA HIS A 25 -5.93 -8.18 -2.42
C HIS A 25 -6.32 -9.25 -3.44
N GLN A 26 -7.51 -9.83 -3.29
CA GLN A 26 -8.04 -10.81 -4.25
C GLN A 26 -8.14 -10.24 -5.66
N ALA A 27 -8.50 -8.94 -5.77
CA ALA A 27 -8.54 -8.23 -7.05
C ALA A 27 -7.17 -8.13 -7.75
N LEU A 28 -6.06 -8.20 -7.00
CA LEU A 28 -4.69 -8.25 -7.53
C LEU A 28 -4.18 -9.69 -7.67
N GLY A 29 -5.06 -10.68 -7.77
CA GLY A 29 -4.66 -12.10 -7.82
C GLY A 29 -4.05 -12.60 -6.50
N ASN A 30 -4.50 -12.07 -5.36
CA ASN A 30 -3.93 -12.31 -4.03
C ASN A 30 -2.49 -11.79 -3.83
N MET A 31 -2.05 -10.85 -4.67
CA MET A 31 -0.80 -10.14 -4.49
C MET A 31 -0.96 -8.95 -3.54
N THR A 32 0.17 -8.49 -2.99
CA THR A 32 0.24 -7.19 -2.31
C THR A 32 0.37 -6.07 -3.34
N PRO A 33 -0.03 -4.82 -3.02
CA PRO A 33 0.14 -3.69 -3.93
C PRO A 33 1.59 -3.49 -4.36
N GLU A 34 2.54 -3.65 -3.43
CA GLU A 34 3.97 -3.55 -3.73
C GLU A 34 4.42 -4.62 -4.73
N ALA A 35 4.00 -5.87 -4.56
CA ALA A 35 4.34 -6.95 -5.50
C ALA A 35 3.72 -6.71 -6.88
N PHE A 36 2.49 -6.19 -6.91
CA PHE A 36 1.80 -5.83 -8.15
C PHE A 36 2.53 -4.71 -8.91
N GLU A 37 2.92 -3.63 -8.20
CA GLU A 37 3.71 -2.54 -8.79
C GLU A 37 5.07 -3.02 -9.31
N GLN A 38 5.77 -3.86 -8.55
CA GLN A 38 7.06 -4.43 -8.99
C GLN A 38 6.91 -5.26 -10.25
N MET A 39 5.86 -6.06 -10.37
CA MET A 39 5.57 -6.83 -11.58
C MET A 39 5.30 -5.88 -12.76
N TYR A 40 4.44 -4.88 -12.56
CA TYR A 40 4.14 -3.88 -13.58
C TYR A 40 5.40 -3.16 -14.11
N TYR A 41 6.30 -2.72 -13.22
CA TYR A 41 7.54 -2.06 -13.64
C TYR A 41 8.56 -3.01 -14.29
N LYS A 42 8.60 -4.28 -13.90
CA LYS A 42 9.42 -5.29 -14.57
C LYS A 42 8.95 -5.54 -16.00
N ASP A 43 7.64 -5.66 -16.18
CA ASP A 43 7.03 -5.86 -17.50
C ASP A 43 7.25 -4.62 -18.38
N LEU A 44 7.09 -3.42 -17.83
CA LEU A 44 7.38 -2.16 -18.55
C LEU A 44 8.84 -2.03 -18.98
N ALA A 45 9.79 -2.47 -18.14
CA ALA A 45 11.22 -2.42 -18.45
C ALA A 45 11.68 -3.50 -19.45
N ALA A 46 10.87 -4.55 -19.66
CA ALA A 46 11.16 -5.63 -20.59
C ALA A 46 10.66 -5.36 -22.02
N HIS A 47 9.99 -4.22 -22.24
CA HIS A 47 9.44 -3.77 -23.52
C HIS A 47 10.12 -2.47 -23.99
#